data_AF-A0A1G5HJ49-F1
#
_entry.id   AF-A0A1G5HJ49-F1
#
_cell.length_a   1.000
_cell.length_b   1.000
_cell.length_c   1.000
_cell.angle_alpha   90.00
_cell.angle_beta   90.00
_cell.angle_gamma   90.00
#
_symmetry.space_group_name_H-M   'P 1'
#
loop_
_entity.id
_entity.type
_entity.pdbx_description
1 polymer ?
#
loop_
_entity_poly.entity_id
_entity_poly.type
_entity_poly.pdbx_seq_one_letter_code
_entity_poly.pdbx_strand_id
1 'polypeptide(L)'
;MSKTFKYIQYDDALKTFKEFRDTILSERPVVIARQGDYSLLMEKAVDGNMGLKILNDAKKSVVSERTYEVENTTDDLVSRGVRHACQKMAELSDEDVNSKRFQIWKWYLLDWQKNHEGQSREMMNKELEWDEERIKTETDLMDMEKFLHGEYLNLGNTLMLIDKFLTDQAHKELFRKFAVADIMEMTSEDTKEKSLEEAERRSQEEELKLHTYQFTVSVEATDKDHARQALLRYLAGDDRISVQK
;
A
#
# COMPACT_ATOMS: atom_id res chain seq x y z
N MET A 1 -18.67 21.70 -13.68
CA MET A 1 -18.33 21.82 -12.24
C MET A 1 -17.14 20.91 -11.95
N SER A 2 -16.01 21.48 -11.54
CA SER A 2 -14.79 20.75 -11.20
C SER A 2 -15.05 19.81 -10.02
N LYS A 3 -14.70 18.52 -10.15
CA LYS A 3 -14.65 17.58 -9.01
C LYS A 3 -13.37 17.90 -8.22
N THR A 4 -13.44 18.90 -7.35
CA THR A 4 -12.34 19.24 -6.45
C THR A 4 -12.20 18.13 -5.42
N PHE A 5 -11.30 17.17 -5.66
CA PHE A 5 -10.84 16.24 -4.64
C PHE A 5 -9.89 17.01 -3.72
N LYS A 6 -10.40 17.50 -2.59
CA LYS A 6 -9.56 18.03 -1.52
C LYS A 6 -9.32 16.88 -0.54
N TYR A 7 -8.08 16.46 -0.40
CA TYR A 7 -7.69 15.57 0.69
C TYR A 7 -7.85 16.34 2.00
N ILE A 8 -8.76 15.88 2.88
CA ILE A 8 -9.01 16.53 4.16
C ILE A 8 -8.17 15.78 5.20
N GLN A 9 -7.14 16.45 5.72
CA GLN A 9 -6.40 15.92 6.85
C GLN A 9 -7.34 15.80 8.06
N TYR A 10 -7.11 14.79 8.90
CA TYR A 10 -7.96 14.54 10.07
C TYR A 10 -8.12 15.78 10.95
N ASP A 11 -7.03 16.55 11.09
CA ASP A 11 -6.97 17.73 11.94
C ASP A 11 -7.74 18.94 11.37
N ASP A 12 -7.97 18.95 10.04
CA ASP A 12 -8.66 20.04 9.34
C ASP A 12 -10.16 19.74 9.10
N ALA A 13 -10.68 18.62 9.60
CA ALA A 13 -12.03 18.18 9.27
C ALA A 13 -13.12 19.16 9.75
N LEU A 14 -13.04 19.64 10.99
CA LEU A 14 -14.00 20.61 11.53
C LEU A 14 -13.87 21.99 10.86
N LYS A 15 -12.64 22.43 10.58
CA LYS A 15 -12.37 23.67 9.83
C LYS A 15 -12.96 23.59 8.41
N THR A 16 -12.72 22.50 7.71
CA THR A 16 -13.26 22.24 6.38
C THR A 16 -14.79 22.19 6.42
N PHE A 17 -15.38 21.56 7.44
CA PHE A 17 -16.84 21.62 7.63
C PHE A 17 -17.33 23.06 7.75
N LYS A 18 -16.73 23.88 8.63
CA LYS A 18 -17.12 25.29 8.81
C LYS A 18 -17.01 26.11 7.52
N GLU A 19 -15.99 25.87 6.69
CA GLU A 19 -15.79 26.55 5.40
C GLU A 19 -16.85 26.15 4.36
N PHE A 20 -17.23 24.87 4.29
CA PHE A 20 -18.07 24.34 3.22
C PHE A 20 -19.52 24.02 3.62
N ARG A 21 -19.89 24.20 4.91
CA ARG A 21 -21.23 23.85 5.45
C ARG A 21 -22.38 24.50 4.68
N ASP A 22 -22.21 25.77 4.30
CA ASP A 22 -23.27 26.58 3.67
C ASP A 22 -23.10 26.65 2.15
N THR A 23 -22.16 25.87 1.59
CA THR A 23 -21.93 25.75 0.15
C THR A 23 -22.07 24.28 -0.27
N ILE A 24 -20.96 23.59 -0.52
CA ILE A 24 -20.94 22.24 -1.10
C ILE A 24 -21.68 21.22 -0.21
N LEU A 25 -21.52 21.31 1.10
CA LEU A 25 -22.13 20.36 2.05
C LEU A 25 -23.64 20.56 2.22
N SER A 26 -24.17 21.71 1.80
CA SER A 26 -25.62 21.95 1.77
C SER A 26 -26.31 21.22 0.60
N GLU A 27 -25.55 20.95 -0.47
CA GLU A 27 -26.07 20.29 -1.68
C GLU A 27 -25.85 18.78 -1.64
N ARG A 28 -24.70 18.33 -1.11
CA ARG A 28 -24.32 16.91 -1.11
C ARG A 28 -23.29 16.54 -0.03
N PRO A 29 -23.25 15.27 0.39
CA PRO A 29 -22.13 14.73 1.15
C PRO A 29 -20.80 14.79 0.37
N VAL A 30 -19.70 14.99 1.07
CA VAL A 30 -18.33 15.03 0.53
C VAL A 30 -17.56 13.81 1.03
N VAL A 31 -16.89 13.11 0.11
CA VAL A 31 -16.00 11.99 0.45
C VAL A 31 -14.71 12.55 1.05
N ILE A 32 -14.40 12.16 2.29
CA ILE A 32 -13.15 12.52 2.98
C ILE A 32 -12.06 11.48 2.73
N ALA A 33 -12.41 10.21 2.83
CA ALA A 33 -11.49 9.09 2.70
C ALA A 33 -12.16 7.90 2.01
N ARG A 34 -11.37 7.05 1.38
CA ARG A 34 -11.80 5.78 0.78
C ARG A 34 -10.81 4.69 1.15
N GLN A 35 -11.34 3.51 1.43
CA GLN A 35 -10.56 2.30 1.65
C GLN A 35 -11.36 1.11 1.13
N GLY A 36 -10.85 0.43 0.09
CA GLY A 36 -11.57 -0.66 -0.57
C GLY A 36 -12.97 -0.25 -1.02
N ASP A 37 -13.98 -1.03 -0.62
CA ASP A 37 -15.40 -0.77 -0.88
C ASP A 37 -16.05 0.22 0.12
N TYR A 38 -15.27 0.87 0.97
CA TYR A 38 -15.76 1.77 2.01
C TYR A 38 -15.39 3.24 1.74
N SER A 39 -16.36 4.12 1.93
CA SER A 39 -16.19 5.58 1.82
C SER A 39 -16.57 6.26 3.14
N LEU A 40 -15.72 7.16 3.63
CA LEU A 40 -16.05 8.08 4.72
C LEU A 40 -16.61 9.37 4.13
N LEU A 41 -17.85 9.69 4.47
CA LEU A 41 -18.58 10.86 4.02
C LEU A 41 -18.72 11.88 5.14
N MET A 42 -18.50 13.14 4.81
CA MET A 42 -18.88 14.31 5.60
C MET A 42 -20.16 14.90 5.02
N GLU A 43 -21.13 15.20 5.87
CA GLU A 43 -22.37 15.85 5.46
C GLU A 43 -22.83 16.87 6.49
N LYS A 44 -23.67 17.81 6.04
CA LYS A 44 -24.42 18.68 6.93
C LYS A 44 -25.64 17.92 7.44
N ALA A 45 -25.62 17.57 8.72
CA ALA A 45 -26.79 17.04 9.41
C ALA A 45 -27.75 18.20 9.78
N VAL A 46 -28.92 17.84 10.29
CA VAL A 46 -29.94 18.83 10.71
C VAL A 46 -29.36 19.74 11.81
N ASP A 47 -29.69 21.03 11.76
CA ASP A 47 -29.33 22.05 12.76
C ASP A 47 -27.83 22.34 12.94
N GLY A 48 -27.11 22.58 11.83
CA GLY A 48 -25.71 23.05 11.90
C GLY A 48 -24.71 21.99 12.38
N ASN A 49 -25.17 20.75 12.52
CA ASN A 49 -24.38 19.62 12.95
C ASN A 49 -23.55 19.03 11.81
N MET A 50 -22.35 18.55 12.14
CA MET A 50 -21.48 17.81 11.23
C MET A 50 -21.76 16.32 11.34
N GLY A 51 -22.18 15.69 10.25
CA GLY A 51 -22.34 14.24 10.13
C GLY A 51 -21.10 13.59 9.51
N LEU A 52 -20.68 12.46 10.08
CA LEU A 52 -19.71 11.54 9.53
C LEU A 52 -20.36 10.18 9.31
N LYS A 53 -20.30 9.65 8.09
CA LYS A 53 -20.88 8.37 7.71
C LYS A 53 -19.88 7.47 7.01
N ILE A 54 -19.77 6.23 7.45
CA ILE A 54 -19.08 5.17 6.70
C ILE A 54 -20.12 4.46 5.85
N LEU A 55 -19.96 4.53 4.53
CA LEU A 55 -20.79 3.86 3.55
C LEU A 55 -20.04 2.66 2.98
N ASN A 56 -20.70 1.50 2.88
CA ASN A 56 -20.24 0.41 2.02
C ASN A 56 -20.80 0.66 0.61
N ASP A 57 -19.92 1.02 -0.33
CA ASP A 57 -20.26 1.40 -1.70
C ASP A 57 -20.82 0.21 -2.50
N ALA A 58 -20.33 -1.01 -2.23
CA ALA A 58 -20.79 -2.23 -2.90
C ALA A 58 -22.21 -2.62 -2.46
N LYS A 59 -22.50 -2.56 -1.16
CA LYS A 59 -23.79 -2.93 -0.55
C LYS A 59 -24.78 -1.77 -0.48
N LYS A 60 -24.33 -0.54 -0.77
CA LYS A 60 -25.09 0.71 -0.64
C LYS A 60 -25.74 0.87 0.74
N SER A 61 -25.00 0.51 1.78
CA SER A 61 -25.49 0.48 3.16
C SER A 61 -24.62 1.32 4.08
N VAL A 62 -25.25 2.03 5.02
CA VAL A 62 -24.53 2.77 6.08
C VAL A 62 -24.06 1.77 7.14
N VAL A 63 -22.77 1.79 7.44
CA VAL A 63 -22.15 0.89 8.42
C VAL A 63 -22.00 1.57 9.78
N SER A 64 -21.71 2.87 9.77
CA SER A 64 -21.51 3.65 10.98
C SER A 64 -21.85 5.10 10.69
N GLU A 65 -22.52 5.74 11.64
CA GLU A 65 -22.85 7.17 11.59
C GLU A 65 -22.47 7.82 12.91
N ARG A 66 -21.96 9.04 12.83
CA ARG A 66 -21.64 9.86 13.99
C ARG A 66 -21.92 11.33 13.68
N THR A 67 -22.44 12.05 14.65
CA THR A 67 -22.80 13.46 14.52
C THR A 67 -22.08 14.29 15.58
N TYR A 68 -21.64 15.49 15.22
CA TYR A 68 -21.01 16.45 16.12
C TYR A 68 -21.75 17.78 16.06
N GLU A 69 -22.02 18.35 17.23
CA GLU A 69 -22.55 19.70 17.36
C GLU A 69 -21.42 20.72 17.24
N VAL A 70 -21.42 21.50 16.17
CA VAL A 70 -20.27 22.33 15.78
C VAL A 70 -19.99 23.45 16.77
N GLU A 71 -21.01 23.96 17.46
CA GLU A 71 -20.86 25.03 18.45
C GLU A 71 -20.19 24.56 19.74
N ASN A 72 -20.40 23.29 20.11
CA ASN A 72 -19.94 22.71 21.38
C ASN A 72 -18.76 21.74 21.23
N THR A 73 -18.23 21.59 20.01
CA THR A 73 -17.19 20.60 19.70
C THR A 73 -15.85 21.28 19.42
N THR A 74 -14.77 20.67 19.92
CA THR A 74 -13.38 21.08 19.64
C THR A 74 -12.81 20.38 18.41
N ASP A 75 -11.85 21.01 17.74
CA ASP A 75 -11.16 20.43 16.58
C ASP A 75 -10.57 19.05 16.96
N ASP A 76 -9.87 18.96 18.10
CA ASP A 76 -9.29 17.72 18.64
C ASP A 76 -10.29 16.55 18.74
N LEU A 77 -11.53 16.82 19.18
CA LEU A 77 -12.54 15.77 19.34
C LEU A 77 -12.99 15.24 17.97
N VAL A 78 -13.18 16.14 16.99
CA VAL A 78 -13.52 15.76 15.61
C VAL A 78 -12.36 15.00 14.99
N SER A 79 -11.13 15.47 15.13
CA SER A 79 -9.93 14.83 14.56
C SER A 79 -9.75 13.40 15.06
N ARG A 80 -9.93 13.17 16.38
CA ARG A 80 -9.93 11.81 16.95
C ARG A 80 -11.06 10.96 16.38
N GLY A 81 -12.23 11.56 16.24
CA GLY A 81 -13.40 10.90 15.66
C GLY A 81 -13.22 10.47 14.21
N VAL A 82 -12.66 11.34 13.37
CA VAL A 82 -12.35 11.06 11.97
C VAL A 82 -11.26 9.99 11.88
N ARG A 83 -10.20 10.09 12.70
CA ARG A 83 -9.14 9.07 12.76
C ARG A 83 -9.69 7.69 13.12
N HIS A 84 -10.54 7.62 14.14
CA HIS A 84 -11.21 6.37 14.53
C HIS A 84 -12.12 5.84 13.43
N ALA A 85 -12.83 6.71 12.71
CA ALA A 85 -13.64 6.30 11.57
C ALA A 85 -12.78 5.69 10.45
N CYS A 86 -11.63 6.30 10.13
CA CYS A 86 -10.69 5.75 9.16
C CYS A 86 -10.09 4.41 9.60
N GLN A 87 -9.72 4.28 10.87
CA GLN A 87 -9.24 3.00 11.42
C GLN A 87 -10.32 1.91 11.28
N LYS A 88 -11.56 2.22 11.67
CA LYS A 88 -12.68 1.29 11.51
C LYS A 88 -12.92 0.91 10.04
N MET A 89 -12.75 1.83 9.09
CA MET A 89 -12.84 1.49 7.66
C MET A 89 -11.73 0.54 7.22
N ALA A 90 -10.50 0.75 7.71
CA ALA A 90 -9.38 -0.16 7.43
C ALA A 90 -9.68 -1.56 7.97
N GLU A 91 -10.10 -1.66 9.24
CA GLU A 91 -10.47 -2.94 9.86
C GLU A 91 -11.58 -3.68 9.07
N LEU A 92 -12.63 -2.95 8.65
CA LEU A 92 -13.71 -3.53 7.84
C LEU A 92 -13.23 -3.98 6.45
N SER A 93 -12.36 -3.20 5.82
CA SER A 93 -11.77 -3.56 4.53
C SER A 93 -10.90 -4.81 4.66
N ASP A 94 -10.07 -4.87 5.70
CA ASP A 94 -9.16 -5.99 5.96
C ASP A 94 -9.95 -7.26 6.28
N GLU A 95 -11.02 -7.17 7.08
CA GLU A 95 -11.91 -8.30 7.36
C GLU A 95 -12.55 -8.85 6.08
N ASP A 96 -13.00 -7.95 5.19
CA ASP A 96 -13.60 -8.32 3.91
C ASP A 96 -12.60 -8.95 2.94
N VAL A 97 -11.34 -8.48 2.92
CA VAL A 97 -10.24 -9.04 2.13
C VAL A 97 -9.87 -10.41 2.66
N ASN A 98 -9.61 -10.52 3.98
CA ASN A 98 -9.23 -11.76 4.64
C ASN A 98 -10.30 -12.84 4.48
N SER A 99 -11.58 -12.49 4.59
CA SER A 99 -12.68 -13.42 4.38
C SER A 99 -12.69 -14.01 2.97
N LYS A 100 -12.45 -13.19 1.94
CA LYS A 100 -12.40 -13.64 0.54
C LYS A 100 -11.13 -14.45 0.26
N ARG A 101 -9.98 -14.01 0.76
CA ARG A 101 -8.70 -14.73 0.63
C ARG A 101 -8.77 -16.10 1.29
N PHE A 102 -9.30 -16.18 2.51
CA PHE A 102 -9.52 -17.42 3.23
C PHE A 102 -10.47 -18.37 2.48
N GLN A 103 -11.52 -17.82 1.84
CA GLN A 103 -12.41 -18.63 1.03
C GLN A 103 -11.71 -19.23 -0.20
N ILE A 104 -10.79 -18.50 -0.85
CA ILE A 104 -9.98 -19.03 -1.96
C ILE A 104 -9.03 -20.11 -1.46
N TRP A 105 -8.36 -19.90 -0.32
CA TRP A 105 -7.48 -20.91 0.27
C TRP A 105 -8.19 -22.21 0.62
N LYS A 106 -9.45 -22.14 1.08
CA LYS A 106 -10.27 -23.35 1.25
C LYS A 106 -10.46 -24.12 -0.06
N TRP A 107 -10.64 -23.43 -1.19
CA TRP A 107 -10.75 -24.10 -2.48
C TRP A 107 -9.43 -24.78 -2.87
N TYR A 108 -8.29 -24.15 -2.57
CA TYR A 108 -6.99 -24.76 -2.82
C TYR A 108 -6.80 -26.03 -1.99
N LEU A 109 -7.15 -25.96 -0.70
CA LEU A 109 -7.10 -27.13 0.19
C LEU A 109 -8.01 -28.25 -0.31
N LEU A 110 -9.25 -27.93 -0.70
CA LEU A 110 -10.20 -28.90 -1.22
C LEU A 110 -9.72 -29.53 -2.53
N ASP A 111 -9.10 -28.76 -3.41
CA ASP A 111 -8.54 -29.27 -4.67
C ASP A 111 -7.37 -30.21 -4.41
N TRP A 112 -6.46 -29.79 -3.53
CA TRP A 112 -5.31 -30.58 -3.12
C TRP A 112 -5.75 -31.91 -2.48
N GLN A 113 -6.72 -31.88 -1.56
CA GLN A 113 -7.26 -33.08 -0.91
C GLN A 113 -7.85 -34.07 -1.91
N LYS A 114 -8.63 -33.59 -2.89
CA LYS A 114 -9.20 -34.45 -3.95
C LYS A 114 -8.13 -35.14 -4.79
N ASN A 115 -7.00 -34.47 -5.03
CA ASN A 115 -5.90 -35.03 -5.81
C ASN A 115 -5.02 -36.00 -4.99
N HIS A 116 -5.16 -36.02 -3.66
CA HIS A 116 -4.35 -36.82 -2.72
C HIS A 116 -5.20 -37.67 -1.75
N GLU A 117 -6.43 -38.03 -2.13
CA GLU A 117 -7.38 -38.76 -1.27
C GLU A 117 -6.80 -40.06 -0.67
N GLY A 118 -5.90 -40.73 -1.39
CA GLY A 118 -5.23 -41.96 -0.95
C GLY A 118 -4.14 -41.76 0.12
N GLN A 119 -3.63 -40.54 0.31
CA GLN A 119 -2.53 -40.22 1.23
C GLN A 119 -2.98 -39.33 2.41
N SER A 120 -4.24 -38.90 2.41
CA SER A 120 -4.78 -37.94 3.37
C SER A 120 -4.58 -38.33 4.84
N ARG A 121 -4.69 -39.63 5.17
CA ARG A 121 -4.56 -40.13 6.55
C ARG A 121 -3.11 -40.21 7.01
N GLU A 122 -2.17 -40.50 6.12
CA GLU A 122 -0.74 -40.54 6.42
C GLU A 122 -0.19 -39.12 6.63
N MET A 123 -0.64 -38.16 5.82
CA MET A 123 -0.23 -36.77 5.95
C MET A 123 -0.81 -36.11 7.20
N MET A 124 -2.10 -36.34 7.51
CA MET A 124 -2.70 -35.81 8.74
C MET A 124 -1.98 -36.30 9.99
N ASN A 125 -1.51 -37.55 9.99
CA ASN A 125 -0.71 -38.08 11.10
C ASN A 125 0.68 -37.41 11.17
N LYS A 126 1.30 -37.08 10.03
CA LYS A 126 2.59 -36.35 9.99
C LYS A 126 2.46 -34.90 10.48
N GLU A 127 1.37 -34.21 10.18
CA GLU A 127 1.10 -32.83 10.66
C GLU A 127 0.74 -32.76 12.15
N LEU A 128 0.17 -33.84 12.71
CA LEU A 128 -0.19 -33.92 14.13
C LEU A 128 1.00 -34.29 15.03
N GLU A 129 2.04 -34.90 14.46
CA GLU A 129 3.27 -35.27 15.16
C GLU A 129 4.33 -34.17 14.96
N TRP A 130 4.48 -33.30 15.96
CA TRP A 130 5.54 -32.28 15.95
C TRP A 130 6.91 -32.93 16.22
N ASP A 131 7.73 -33.06 15.17
CA ASP A 131 9.09 -33.61 15.25
C ASP A 131 10.13 -32.60 14.72
N GLU A 132 10.86 -31.95 15.64
CA GLU A 132 11.84 -30.90 15.34
C GLU A 132 13.07 -31.38 14.55
N GLU A 133 13.40 -32.68 14.55
CA GLU A 133 14.57 -33.20 13.83
C GLU A 133 14.25 -33.53 12.36
N ARG A 134 13.01 -33.94 12.07
CA ARG A 134 12.49 -34.17 10.71
C ARG A 134 12.33 -32.89 9.89
N ILE A 135 11.90 -31.80 10.53
CA ILE A 135 11.72 -30.48 9.90
C ILE A 135 13.01 -29.94 9.26
N LYS A 136 14.18 -30.35 9.75
CA LYS A 136 15.48 -29.88 9.22
C LYS A 136 16.01 -30.71 8.05
N THR A 137 15.48 -31.91 7.82
CA THR A 137 16.00 -32.87 6.83
C THR A 137 15.06 -33.14 5.67
N GLU A 138 13.75 -32.99 5.86
CA GLU A 138 12.77 -33.01 4.77
C GLU A 138 12.59 -31.58 4.23
N THR A 139 13.22 -31.30 3.09
CA THR A 139 12.94 -30.11 2.26
C THR A 139 11.48 -30.06 1.76
N ASP A 140 10.73 -31.15 1.96
CA ASP A 140 9.38 -31.41 1.49
C ASP A 140 8.35 -31.55 2.63
N LEU A 141 8.64 -31.05 3.84
CA LEU A 141 7.53 -30.65 4.70
C LEU A 141 6.80 -29.55 3.93
N MET A 142 5.73 -29.96 3.25
CA MET A 142 4.78 -29.13 2.54
C MET A 142 4.30 -28.08 3.53
N ASP A 143 5.03 -26.99 3.56
CA ASP A 143 4.65 -25.77 4.22
C ASP A 143 3.40 -25.33 3.45
N MET A 144 2.24 -25.86 3.87
CA MET A 144 0.97 -25.67 3.18
C MET A 144 0.72 -24.17 3.03
N GLU A 145 1.26 -23.37 3.94
CA GLU A 145 1.32 -21.92 3.86
C GLU A 145 2.18 -21.42 2.69
N LYS A 146 3.41 -21.92 2.46
CA LYS A 146 4.19 -21.59 1.25
C LYS A 146 3.55 -22.09 -0.04
N PHE A 147 2.94 -23.27 -0.03
CA PHE A 147 2.21 -23.80 -1.19
C PHE A 147 0.98 -22.93 -1.49
N LEU A 148 0.16 -22.63 -0.47
CA LEU A 148 -1.01 -21.76 -0.59
C LEU A 148 -0.60 -20.36 -1.03
N HIS A 149 0.49 -19.80 -0.49
CA HIS A 149 0.97 -18.48 -0.85
C HIS A 149 1.51 -18.45 -2.29
N GLY A 150 2.37 -19.40 -2.67
CA GLY A 150 2.95 -19.48 -4.02
C GLY A 150 1.91 -19.76 -5.11
N GLU A 151 0.99 -20.70 -4.87
CA GLU A 151 -0.08 -21.04 -5.81
C GLU A 151 -1.16 -19.96 -5.88
N TYR A 152 -1.45 -19.26 -4.77
CA TYR A 152 -2.42 -18.16 -4.76
C TYR A 152 -1.91 -16.96 -5.58
N LEU A 153 -0.62 -16.65 -5.53
CA LEU A 153 0.00 -15.61 -6.35
C LEU A 153 -0.02 -15.94 -7.86
N ASN A 154 -0.24 -17.20 -8.23
CA ASN A 154 -0.47 -17.56 -9.62
C ASN A 154 -1.92 -17.23 -10.01
N LEU A 155 -2.08 -16.07 -10.66
CA LEU A 155 -3.38 -15.58 -11.11
C LEU A 155 -4.13 -16.59 -11.98
N GLY A 156 -3.45 -17.32 -12.86
CA GLY A 156 -4.09 -18.30 -13.74
C GLY A 156 -4.71 -19.45 -12.96
N ASN A 157 -3.96 -19.98 -12.00
CA ASN A 157 -4.42 -21.07 -11.14
C ASN A 157 -5.58 -20.59 -10.24
N THR A 158 -5.45 -19.42 -9.63
CA THR A 158 -6.50 -18.83 -8.77
C THR A 158 -7.80 -18.61 -9.55
N LEU A 159 -7.74 -18.06 -10.77
CA LEU A 159 -8.93 -17.83 -11.59
C LEU A 159 -9.61 -19.13 -12.03
N MET A 160 -8.81 -20.13 -12.43
CA MET A 160 -9.33 -21.46 -12.77
C MET A 160 -10.01 -22.12 -11.57
N LEU A 161 -9.42 -21.99 -10.39
CA LEU A 161 -9.96 -22.53 -9.15
C LEU A 161 -11.30 -21.89 -8.76
N ILE A 162 -11.39 -20.56 -8.87
CA ILE A 162 -12.65 -19.81 -8.69
C ILE A 162 -13.74 -20.36 -9.63
N ASP A 163 -13.40 -20.61 -10.89
CA ASP A 163 -14.35 -21.14 -11.87
C ASP A 163 -14.81 -22.57 -11.59
N LYS A 164 -13.92 -23.37 -11.01
CA LYS A 164 -14.17 -24.77 -10.64
C LYS A 164 -15.11 -24.89 -9.44
N PHE A 165 -14.95 -24.04 -8.43
CA PHE A 165 -15.65 -24.18 -7.15
C PHE A 165 -16.87 -23.27 -6.98
N LEU A 166 -16.95 -22.13 -7.68
CA LEU A 166 -18.17 -21.35 -7.74
C LEU A 166 -19.05 -21.79 -8.91
N THR A 167 -20.36 -21.75 -8.71
CA THR A 167 -21.36 -22.02 -9.77
C THR A 167 -22.13 -20.76 -10.15
N ASP A 168 -22.34 -19.85 -9.19
CA ASP A 168 -23.02 -18.58 -9.42
C ASP A 168 -22.12 -17.56 -10.12
N GLN A 169 -22.61 -17.01 -11.23
CA GLN A 169 -21.88 -16.08 -12.08
C GLN A 169 -21.60 -14.75 -11.37
N ALA A 170 -22.53 -14.26 -10.55
CA ALA A 170 -22.33 -13.00 -9.82
C ALA A 170 -21.17 -13.11 -8.81
N HIS A 171 -21.14 -14.20 -8.05
CA HIS A 171 -20.05 -14.46 -7.11
C HIS A 171 -18.73 -14.78 -7.83
N LYS A 172 -18.75 -15.44 -9.00
CA LYS A 172 -17.54 -15.64 -9.81
C LYS A 172 -16.89 -14.32 -10.18
N GLU A 173 -17.66 -13.38 -10.71
CA GLU A 173 -17.13 -12.08 -11.11
C GLU A 173 -16.61 -11.28 -9.92
N LEU A 174 -17.28 -11.36 -8.76
CA LEU A 174 -16.82 -10.76 -7.52
C LEU A 174 -15.44 -11.32 -7.11
N PHE A 175 -15.31 -12.65 -7.01
CA PHE A 175 -14.07 -13.29 -6.57
C PHE A 175 -12.95 -13.15 -7.60
N ARG A 176 -13.24 -13.16 -8.90
CA ARG A 176 -12.24 -12.90 -9.94
C ARG A 176 -11.68 -11.49 -9.86
N LYS A 177 -12.55 -10.47 -9.72
CA LYS A 177 -12.12 -9.07 -9.55
C LYS A 177 -11.29 -8.89 -8.29
N PHE A 178 -11.74 -9.49 -7.18
CA PHE A 178 -10.99 -9.50 -5.93
C PHE A 178 -9.61 -10.13 -6.09
N ALA A 179 -9.52 -11.36 -6.60
CA ALA A 179 -8.26 -12.08 -6.73
C ALA A 179 -7.25 -11.36 -7.63
N VAL A 180 -7.72 -10.77 -8.75
CA VAL A 180 -6.86 -9.95 -9.62
C VAL A 180 -6.28 -8.76 -8.84
N ALA A 181 -7.12 -7.99 -8.15
CA ALA A 181 -6.69 -6.81 -7.41
C ALA A 181 -5.72 -7.18 -6.26
N ASP A 182 -6.08 -8.20 -5.48
CA ASP A 182 -5.32 -8.67 -4.31
C ASP A 182 -3.95 -9.22 -4.70
N ILE A 183 -3.88 -10.08 -5.72
CA ILE A 183 -2.60 -10.63 -6.22
C ILE A 183 -1.74 -9.52 -6.81
N MET A 184 -2.32 -8.58 -7.56
CA MET A 184 -1.57 -7.44 -8.11
C MET A 184 -1.01 -6.54 -7.01
N GLU A 185 -1.78 -6.28 -5.94
CA GLU A 185 -1.32 -5.51 -4.80
C GLU A 185 -0.13 -6.17 -4.11
N MET A 186 -0.26 -7.44 -3.72
CA MET A 186 0.82 -8.19 -3.05
C MET A 186 2.06 -8.37 -3.94
N THR A 187 1.88 -8.66 -5.24
CA THR A 187 3.02 -8.78 -6.16
C THR A 187 3.70 -7.44 -6.44
N SER A 188 2.96 -6.33 -6.37
CA SER A 188 3.52 -4.97 -6.48
C SER A 188 4.34 -4.57 -5.26
N GLU A 189 3.93 -5.02 -4.07
CA GLU A 189 4.70 -4.86 -2.84
C GLU A 189 5.99 -5.68 -2.89
N ASP A 190 5.89 -6.95 -3.28
CA ASP A 190 7.07 -7.84 -3.48
C ASP A 190 8.08 -7.26 -4.48
N THR A 191 7.61 -6.63 -5.57
CA THR A 191 8.51 -6.00 -6.55
C THR A 191 9.12 -4.71 -6.03
N LYS A 192 8.39 -3.92 -5.25
CA LYS A 192 8.90 -2.69 -4.63
C LYS A 192 9.93 -2.99 -3.54
N GLU A 193 9.67 -3.98 -2.71
CA GLU A 193 10.58 -4.43 -1.65
C GLU A 193 11.87 -5.01 -2.25
N LYS A 194 11.78 -5.90 -3.24
CA LYS A 194 12.96 -6.39 -3.98
C LYS A 194 13.73 -5.28 -4.69
N SER A 195 13.03 -4.28 -5.25
CA SER A 195 13.69 -3.13 -5.89
C SER A 195 14.41 -2.24 -4.88
N LEU A 196 13.87 -2.09 -3.66
CA LEU A 196 14.50 -1.36 -2.57
C LEU A 196 15.70 -2.13 -2.02
N GLU A 197 15.58 -3.44 -1.80
CA GLU A 197 16.68 -4.31 -1.39
C GLU A 197 17.81 -4.33 -2.44
N GLU A 198 17.47 -4.40 -3.73
CA GLU A 198 18.46 -4.30 -4.82
C GLU A 198 19.10 -2.91 -4.91
N ALA A 199 18.34 -1.84 -4.66
CA ALA A 199 18.86 -0.47 -4.62
C ALA A 199 19.78 -0.25 -3.41
N GLU A 200 19.45 -0.80 -2.25
CA GLU A 200 20.29 -0.78 -1.06
C GLU A 200 21.57 -1.61 -1.26
N ARG A 201 21.48 -2.79 -1.90
CA ARG A 201 22.65 -3.57 -2.30
C ARG A 201 23.55 -2.81 -3.27
N ARG A 202 22.98 -2.16 -4.29
CA ARG A 202 23.75 -1.31 -5.22
C ARG A 202 24.36 -0.09 -4.52
N SER A 203 23.65 0.50 -3.55
CA SER A 203 24.18 1.61 -2.74
C SER A 203 25.33 1.18 -1.83
N GLN A 204 25.41 -0.10 -1.44
CA GLN A 204 26.54 -0.66 -0.69
C GLN A 204 27.70 -1.07 -1.61
N GLU A 205 27.42 -1.41 -2.88
CA GLU A 205 28.41 -1.81 -3.89
C GLU A 205 29.02 -0.63 -4.68
N GLU A 206 28.42 0.56 -4.67
CA GLU A 206 28.98 1.75 -5.33
C GLU A 206 30.16 2.36 -4.55
N GLU A 207 31.37 1.91 -4.87
CA GLU A 207 32.58 2.72 -4.70
C GLU A 207 32.33 4.12 -5.29
N LEU A 208 32.62 5.17 -4.51
CA LEU A 208 32.64 6.58 -4.91
C LEU A 208 33.37 6.75 -6.25
N LYS A 209 32.64 6.75 -7.36
CA LYS A 209 33.19 7.08 -8.68
C LYS A 209 33.54 8.57 -8.69
N LEU A 210 34.80 8.86 -8.37
CA LEU A 210 35.39 10.18 -8.59
C LEU A 210 35.36 10.47 -10.10
N HIS A 211 34.42 11.31 -10.52
CA HIS A 211 34.37 11.79 -11.89
C HIS A 211 35.50 12.79 -12.14
N THR A 212 36.54 12.35 -12.86
CA THR A 212 37.63 13.23 -13.30
C THR A 212 37.18 14.00 -14.54
N TYR A 213 37.12 15.33 -14.42
CA TYR A 213 36.85 16.23 -15.54
C TYR A 213 38.15 16.90 -15.99
N GLN A 214 38.45 16.81 -17.29
CA GLN A 214 39.57 17.51 -17.91
C GLN A 214 39.04 18.72 -18.69
N PHE A 215 39.64 19.87 -18.50
CA PHE A 215 39.34 21.09 -19.26
C PHE A 215 40.63 21.84 -19.57
N THR A 216 40.62 22.63 -20.65
CA THR A 216 41.77 23.41 -21.11
C THR A 216 41.46 24.89 -20.90
N VAL A 217 42.33 25.60 -20.19
CA VAL A 217 42.23 27.04 -19.97
C VAL A 217 43.41 27.73 -20.62
N SER A 218 43.13 28.70 -21.49
CA SER A 218 44.15 29.55 -22.10
C SER A 218 44.20 30.88 -21.36
N VAL A 219 45.41 31.33 -20.98
CA VAL A 219 45.63 32.60 -20.28
C VAL A 219 46.70 33.39 -21.01
N GLU A 220 46.46 34.69 -21.22
CA GLU A 220 47.46 35.60 -21.76
C GLU A 220 48.46 35.97 -20.66
N ALA A 221 49.74 35.67 -20.89
CA ALA A 221 50.81 35.89 -19.93
C ALA A 221 52.11 36.26 -20.65
N THR A 222 52.94 37.08 -20.00
CA THR A 222 54.22 37.55 -20.54
C THR A 222 55.34 36.52 -20.42
N ASP A 223 55.23 35.58 -19.47
CA ASP A 223 56.15 34.48 -19.26
C ASP A 223 55.44 33.25 -18.62
N LYS A 224 56.14 32.12 -18.58
CA LYS A 224 55.59 30.83 -18.12
C LYS A 224 55.22 30.82 -16.63
N ASP A 225 55.97 31.52 -15.80
CA ASP A 225 55.70 31.58 -14.35
C ASP A 225 54.49 32.48 -14.07
N HIS A 226 54.32 33.56 -14.84
CA HIS A 226 53.12 34.39 -14.84
C HIS A 226 51.87 33.59 -15.24
N ALA A 227 51.97 32.77 -16.29
CA ALA A 227 50.87 31.91 -16.73
C ALA A 227 50.45 30.92 -15.63
N ARG A 228 51.43 30.31 -14.94
CA ARG A 228 51.18 29.36 -13.85
C ARG A 228 50.49 30.03 -12.66
N GLN A 229 50.94 31.22 -12.26
CA GLN A 229 50.33 31.95 -11.16
C GLN A 229 48.91 32.43 -11.50
N ALA A 230 48.68 32.88 -12.74
CA ALA A 230 47.35 33.29 -13.19
C ALA A 230 46.35 32.13 -13.24
N LEU A 231 46.78 30.95 -13.73
CA LEU A 231 45.97 29.73 -13.70
C LEU A 231 45.64 29.29 -12.26
N LEU A 232 46.63 29.31 -11.36
CA LEU A 232 46.41 28.97 -9.95
C LEU A 232 45.43 29.94 -9.28
N ARG A 233 45.50 31.25 -9.56
CA ARG A 233 44.52 32.22 -9.04
C ARG A 233 43.12 32.01 -9.59
N TYR A 234 43.02 31.64 -10.87
CA TYR A 234 41.73 31.36 -11.51
C TYR A 234 41.05 30.12 -10.91
N LEU A 235 41.84 29.07 -10.62
CA LEU A 235 41.32 27.83 -10.05
C LEU A 235 41.13 27.87 -8.52
N ALA A 236 41.97 28.62 -7.81
CA ALA A 236 41.90 28.75 -6.35
C ALA A 236 40.81 29.72 -5.85
N GLY A 237 40.04 30.34 -6.76
CA GLY A 237 38.88 31.16 -6.42
C GLY A 237 37.60 30.35 -6.17
N ASP A 238 37.61 29.04 -6.42
CA ASP A 238 36.51 28.13 -6.09
C ASP A 238 36.93 27.23 -4.91
N ASP A 239 36.39 27.50 -3.71
CA ASP A 239 36.72 26.83 -2.44
C ASP A 239 36.51 25.30 -2.47
N ARG A 240 35.92 24.77 -3.54
CA ARG A 240 35.70 23.33 -3.76
C ARG A 240 36.86 22.61 -4.42
N ILE A 241 37.87 23.33 -4.92
CA ILE A 241 38.98 22.76 -5.69
C ILE A 241 40.27 22.85 -4.86
N SER A 242 40.70 21.74 -4.26
CA SER A 242 42.03 21.69 -3.63
C SER A 242 43.08 21.31 -4.67
N VAL A 243 44.04 22.22 -4.90
CA VAL A 243 45.16 21.98 -5.81
C VAL A 243 46.33 21.43 -4.98
N GLN A 244 46.66 20.14 -5.15
CA GLN A 244 47.87 19.59 -4.54
C GLN A 244 49.11 20.24 -5.18
N LYS A 245 50.03 20.71 -4.32
CA LYS A 245 51.27 21.41 -4.73
C LYS A 245 52.29 20.49 -5.35
#